data_AF-E6R8S1-F1
#
_entry.id   AF-E6R8S1-F1
#
_cell.length_a   1.000
_cell.length_b   1.000
_cell.length_c   1.000
_cell.angle_alpha   90.00
_cell.angle_beta   90.00
_cell.angle_gamma   90.00
#
_symmetry.space_group_name_H-M   'P 1'
#
loop_
_entity.id
_entity.type
_entity.pdbx_description
1 polymer ?
#
loop_
_entity_poly.entity_id
_entity_poly.type
_entity_poly.pdbx_seq_one_letter_code
_entity_poly.pdbx_strand_id
1 'polypeptide(L)'
;MTKFAGEKLPTGSRYLPIILSCTLVYLASYFTLRSLAQKPTRTSLVTPILALGGLYHPAYWRLSTAGALITLVAPLLSYDFVYRAHFLHPSQHISFARVGWVTETSARLLMRSTVPDQVDVSYWPSHDSSAVSHVELSQSSLKTDFTSRLYIEDLQPGITYFYNSTAGHKGSFTTRRSKHDQKQFNLLSTSCQKPNWPYNPLSHSLAISGLEHVDKIYSSPSWTPLLRSIPWLHMFDDHEIINDYAPSSSALSDLFIQAIDPFINYQQAVNPPPISLTQPTYFRFEIGDVSFFVLDCRSWRSTQPARPGANSTAGFGNRTMLGESQLTAVKEWAEEGTRDGKLLVLVSGVPITRNWSEGKDEMDSWAG
;
A
#
# COMPACT_ATOMS: atom_id res chain seq x y z
N MET A 1 1.78 13.28 -25.10
CA MET A 1 2.26 11.91 -25.39
C MET A 1 3.78 11.75 -25.24
N THR A 2 4.49 12.62 -24.52
CA THR A 2 5.97 12.55 -24.43
C THR A 2 6.45 13.13 -23.11
N LYS A 3 6.51 12.29 -22.06
CA LYS A 3 7.41 12.49 -20.89
C LYS A 3 7.59 11.26 -19.99
N PHE A 4 6.85 10.17 -20.19
CA PHE A 4 7.08 8.90 -19.47
C PHE A 4 8.09 7.96 -20.15
N ALA A 5 8.70 8.36 -21.27
CA ALA A 5 9.63 7.51 -22.03
C ALA A 5 11.01 7.31 -21.35
N GLY A 6 11.25 7.92 -20.17
CA GLY A 6 12.51 7.82 -19.45
C GLY A 6 12.40 7.41 -17.97
N GLU A 7 11.19 7.33 -17.41
CA GLU A 7 11.01 6.89 -16.03
C GLU A 7 10.95 5.37 -15.99
N LYS A 8 12.03 4.76 -15.48
CA LYS A 8 12.05 3.34 -15.15
C LYS A 8 10.91 3.07 -14.17
N LEU A 9 9.96 2.24 -14.57
CA LEU A 9 8.96 1.70 -13.65
C LEU A 9 9.69 1.11 -12.42
N PRO A 10 9.26 1.44 -11.18
CA PRO A 10 9.88 0.91 -9.96
C PRO A 10 9.93 -0.63 -9.96
N THR A 11 8.91 -1.27 -10.52
CA THR A 11 8.82 -2.75 -10.63
C THR A 11 9.39 -3.28 -11.95
N GLY A 12 9.08 -2.63 -13.09
CA GLY A 12 9.42 -3.15 -14.42
C GLY A 12 10.92 -3.27 -14.66
N SER A 13 11.71 -2.27 -14.26
CA SER A 13 13.17 -2.29 -14.42
C SER A 13 13.85 -3.42 -13.63
N ARG A 14 13.18 -3.92 -12.58
CA ARG A 14 13.66 -5.00 -11.72
C ARG A 14 13.29 -6.38 -12.24
N TYR A 15 12.03 -6.60 -12.61
CA TYR A 15 11.54 -7.94 -12.94
C TYR A 15 11.78 -8.33 -14.41
N LEU A 16 11.78 -7.38 -15.34
CA LEU A 16 11.94 -7.69 -16.76
C LEU A 16 13.29 -8.32 -17.10
N PRO A 17 14.44 -7.82 -16.60
CA PRO A 17 15.72 -8.48 -16.83
C PRO A 17 15.73 -9.93 -16.31
N ILE A 18 15.07 -10.20 -15.18
CA ILE A 18 14.96 -11.55 -14.61
C ILE A 18 14.11 -12.45 -15.51
N ILE A 19 12.90 -11.99 -15.88
CA ILE A 19 11.97 -12.75 -16.75
C ILE A 19 12.66 -13.08 -18.09
N LEU A 20 13.30 -12.09 -18.71
CA LEU A 20 14.00 -12.27 -19.98
C LEU A 20 15.22 -13.18 -19.83
N SER A 21 16.04 -13.00 -18.81
CA SER A 21 17.23 -13.84 -18.58
C SER A 21 16.85 -15.30 -18.32
N CYS A 22 15.86 -15.55 -17.46
CA CYS A 22 15.35 -16.90 -17.21
C CYS A 22 14.78 -17.54 -18.50
N THR A 23 14.04 -16.77 -19.30
CA THR A 23 13.50 -17.23 -20.59
C THR A 23 14.62 -17.57 -21.57
N LEU A 24 15.63 -16.71 -21.70
CA LEU A 24 16.79 -16.94 -22.57
C LEU A 24 17.62 -18.13 -22.13
N VAL A 25 17.90 -18.26 -20.84
CA VAL A 25 18.61 -19.42 -20.28
C VAL A 25 17.83 -20.71 -20.55
N TYR A 26 16.52 -20.70 -20.37
CA TYR A 26 15.68 -21.86 -20.66
C TYR A 26 15.71 -22.22 -22.16
N LEU A 27 15.51 -21.25 -23.06
CA LEU A 27 15.55 -21.48 -24.50
C LEU A 27 16.92 -21.99 -24.95
N ALA A 28 18.00 -21.34 -24.51
CA ALA A 28 19.37 -21.75 -24.82
C ALA A 28 19.64 -23.19 -24.34
N SER A 29 19.22 -23.53 -23.12
CA SER A 29 19.33 -24.89 -22.58
C SER A 29 18.54 -25.89 -23.42
N TYR A 30 17.30 -25.56 -23.78
CA TYR A 30 16.44 -26.41 -24.59
C TYR A 30 17.04 -26.68 -25.98
N PHE A 31 17.49 -25.64 -26.69
CA PHE A 31 18.10 -25.79 -28.01
C PHE A 31 19.46 -26.48 -27.96
N THR A 32 20.25 -26.24 -26.92
CA THR A 32 21.52 -26.94 -26.69
C THR A 32 21.27 -28.43 -26.49
N LEU A 33 20.36 -28.80 -25.58
CA LEU A 33 19.95 -30.19 -25.38
C LEU A 33 19.43 -30.82 -26.67
N ARG A 34 18.63 -30.09 -27.45
CA ARG A 34 18.14 -30.54 -28.76
C ARG A 34 19.26 -30.82 -29.75
N SER A 35 20.26 -29.96 -29.81
CA SER A 35 21.39 -30.08 -30.75
C SER A 35 22.34 -31.23 -30.39
N LEU A 36 22.53 -31.50 -29.09
CA LEU A 36 23.45 -32.51 -28.57
C LEU A 36 22.78 -33.88 -28.37
N ALA A 37 21.45 -33.96 -28.48
CA ALA A 37 20.70 -35.17 -28.15
C ALA A 37 20.94 -36.32 -29.14
N GLN A 38 21.35 -37.47 -28.61
CA GLN A 38 21.44 -38.72 -29.33
C GLN A 38 20.23 -39.61 -28.99
N LYS A 39 19.76 -40.43 -29.95
CA LYS A 39 18.66 -41.36 -29.70
C LYS A 39 19.06 -42.37 -28.62
N PRO A 40 18.32 -42.45 -27.48
CA PRO A 40 18.67 -43.36 -26.40
C PRO A 40 18.35 -44.81 -26.77
N THR A 41 19.12 -45.73 -26.20
CA THR A 41 18.96 -47.18 -26.37
C THR A 41 17.88 -47.77 -25.46
N ARG A 42 17.58 -47.13 -24.33
CA ARG A 42 16.46 -47.44 -23.41
C ARG A 42 15.86 -46.16 -22.85
N THR A 43 14.55 -46.13 -22.64
CA THR A 43 13.84 -45.00 -22.00
C THR A 43 13.19 -45.44 -20.69
N SER A 44 13.16 -44.54 -19.69
CA SER A 44 12.48 -44.75 -18.42
C SER A 44 11.01 -44.29 -18.50
N LEU A 45 10.17 -44.80 -17.60
CA LEU A 45 8.78 -44.35 -17.43
C LEU A 45 8.68 -42.87 -17.01
N VAL A 46 9.75 -42.30 -16.44
CA VAL A 46 9.79 -40.89 -16.00
C VAL A 46 10.10 -39.93 -17.16
N THR A 47 10.66 -40.44 -18.26
CA THR A 47 11.13 -39.63 -19.39
C THR A 47 10.02 -38.81 -20.08
N PRO A 48 8.81 -39.34 -20.32
CA PRO A 48 7.70 -38.54 -20.86
C PRO A 48 7.25 -37.41 -19.93
N ILE A 49 7.31 -37.61 -18.61
CA ILE A 49 6.94 -36.60 -17.61
C ILE A 49 7.93 -35.44 -17.65
N LEU A 50 9.23 -35.73 -17.69
CA LEU A 50 10.28 -34.71 -17.83
C LEU A 50 10.18 -33.97 -19.17
N ALA A 51 9.83 -34.68 -20.25
CA ALA A 51 9.60 -34.08 -21.56
C ALA A 51 8.41 -33.10 -21.55
N LEU A 52 7.30 -33.49 -20.92
CA LEU A 52 6.14 -32.63 -20.73
C LEU A 52 6.43 -31.46 -19.77
N GLY A 53 7.32 -31.66 -18.81
CA GLY A 53 7.82 -30.62 -17.90
C GLY A 53 8.77 -29.60 -18.55
N GLY A 54 8.99 -29.68 -19.87
CA GLY A 54 9.77 -28.70 -20.63
C GLY A 54 11.22 -29.08 -20.88
N LEU A 55 11.67 -30.29 -20.55
CA LEU A 55 13.00 -30.76 -20.94
C LEU A 55 12.97 -31.38 -22.34
N TYR A 56 14.01 -31.13 -23.14
CA TYR A 56 14.12 -31.78 -24.45
C TYR A 56 14.52 -33.26 -24.31
N HIS A 57 13.80 -34.14 -24.99
CA HIS A 57 14.16 -35.55 -25.12
C HIS A 57 13.97 -36.04 -26.57
N PRO A 58 14.99 -36.65 -27.21
CA PRO A 58 14.98 -36.98 -28.63
C PRO A 58 13.96 -38.06 -29.02
N ALA A 59 13.68 -39.03 -28.13
CA ALA A 59 12.66 -40.05 -28.39
C ALA A 59 11.22 -39.50 -28.30
N TYR A 60 11.02 -38.38 -27.61
CA TYR A 60 9.71 -37.76 -27.35
C TYR A 60 9.68 -36.31 -27.83
N TRP A 61 10.34 -36.00 -28.96
CA TRP A 61 10.58 -34.61 -29.39
C TRP A 61 9.30 -33.77 -29.52
N ARG A 62 8.18 -34.37 -29.98
CA ARG A 62 6.87 -33.69 -30.06
C ARG A 62 6.34 -33.31 -28.68
N LEU A 63 6.43 -34.24 -27.73
CA LEU A 63 6.02 -34.02 -26.34
C LEU A 63 6.92 -32.99 -25.67
N SER A 64 8.23 -33.04 -25.92
CA SER A 64 9.19 -32.03 -25.47
C SER A 64 8.93 -30.65 -26.07
N THR A 65 8.46 -30.56 -27.33
CA THR A 65 8.09 -29.27 -27.93
C THR A 65 6.81 -28.73 -27.29
N ALA A 66 5.81 -29.59 -27.09
CA ALA A 66 4.58 -29.21 -26.38
C ALA A 66 4.86 -28.76 -24.94
N GLY A 67 5.66 -29.53 -24.19
CA GLY A 67 6.10 -29.18 -22.84
C GLY A 67 6.84 -27.85 -22.80
N ALA A 68 7.74 -27.60 -23.74
CA ALA A 68 8.45 -26.32 -23.82
C ALA A 68 7.54 -25.14 -24.10
N LEU A 69 6.56 -25.28 -24.99
CA LEU A 69 5.56 -24.24 -25.23
C LEU A 69 4.74 -23.97 -23.96
N ILE A 70 4.36 -25.00 -23.21
CA ILE A 70 3.67 -24.86 -21.91
C ILE A 70 4.57 -24.12 -20.91
N THR A 71 5.85 -24.49 -20.81
CA THR A 71 6.81 -23.82 -19.91
C THR A 71 6.95 -22.34 -20.26
N LEU A 72 6.93 -21.98 -21.55
CA LEU A 72 7.01 -20.59 -22.01
C LEU A 72 5.75 -19.77 -21.70
N VAL A 73 4.63 -20.38 -21.33
CA VAL A 73 3.46 -19.64 -20.82
C VAL A 73 3.78 -18.95 -19.49
N ALA A 74 4.56 -19.56 -18.60
CA ALA A 74 4.87 -18.99 -17.29
C ALA A 74 5.60 -17.63 -17.32
N PRO A 75 6.68 -17.43 -18.12
CA PRO A 75 7.28 -16.11 -18.27
C PRO A 75 6.37 -15.11 -18.99
N LEU A 76 5.50 -15.56 -19.90
CA LEU A 76 4.49 -14.69 -20.52
C LEU A 76 3.46 -14.19 -19.50
N LEU A 77 2.95 -15.07 -18.62
CA LEU A 77 2.05 -14.68 -17.53
C LEU A 77 2.75 -13.79 -16.49
N SER A 78 4.04 -14.01 -16.24
CA SER A 78 4.84 -13.11 -15.39
C SER A 78 4.99 -11.73 -16.02
N TYR A 79 5.22 -11.66 -17.33
CA TYR A 79 5.28 -10.41 -18.07
C TYR A 79 3.92 -9.69 -18.03
N ASP A 80 2.83 -10.42 -18.27
CA ASP A 80 1.46 -9.92 -18.15
C ASP A 80 1.20 -9.34 -16.76
N PHE A 81 1.48 -10.09 -15.69
CA PHE A 81 1.30 -9.65 -14.31
C PHE A 81 2.02 -8.32 -14.02
N VAL A 82 3.27 -8.15 -14.49
CA VAL A 82 4.07 -6.95 -14.21
C VAL A 82 3.61 -5.74 -15.03
N TYR A 83 3.18 -5.95 -16.28
CA TYR A 83 3.05 -4.86 -17.25
C TYR A 83 1.63 -4.57 -17.71
N ARG A 84 0.68 -5.49 -17.54
CA ARG A 84 -0.69 -5.34 -18.05
C ARG A 84 -1.39 -4.12 -17.48
N ALA A 85 -1.25 -3.86 -16.17
CA ALA A 85 -1.82 -2.66 -15.55
C ALA A 85 -1.29 -1.37 -16.18
N HIS A 86 0.01 -1.31 -16.49
CA HIS A 86 0.65 -0.14 -17.07
C HIS A 86 0.20 0.13 -18.51
N PHE A 87 0.13 -0.93 -19.33
CA PHE A 87 -0.20 -0.79 -20.75
C PHE A 87 -1.70 -0.71 -21.02
N LEU A 88 -2.50 -1.54 -20.35
CA LEU A 88 -3.94 -1.66 -20.62
C LEU A 88 -4.80 -0.79 -19.71
N HIS A 89 -4.30 -0.41 -18.53
CA HIS A 89 -5.07 0.36 -17.54
C HIS A 89 -4.37 1.67 -17.10
N PRO A 90 -3.81 2.48 -18.03
CA PRO A 90 -3.18 3.75 -17.67
C PRO A 90 -4.22 4.71 -17.10
N SER A 91 -4.00 5.11 -15.85
CA SER A 91 -4.96 5.89 -15.06
C SER A 91 -4.58 7.37 -14.96
N GLN A 92 -4.25 8.00 -16.10
CA GLN A 92 -3.66 9.35 -16.13
C GLN A 92 -4.66 10.46 -15.76
N HIS A 93 -5.95 10.25 -16.00
CA HIS A 93 -7.01 11.23 -15.80
C HIS A 93 -7.91 10.93 -14.59
N ILE A 94 -7.41 10.18 -13.61
CA ILE A 94 -8.17 9.94 -12.38
C ILE A 94 -8.39 11.26 -11.63
N SER A 95 -9.63 11.56 -11.29
CA SER A 95 -10.00 12.69 -10.44
C SER A 95 -10.82 12.15 -9.29
N PHE A 96 -10.47 12.48 -8.05
CA PHE A 96 -11.24 12.05 -6.87
C PHE A 96 -11.11 13.03 -5.71
N ALA A 97 -12.03 12.90 -4.75
CA ALA A 97 -11.93 13.47 -3.42
C ALA A 97 -12.08 12.37 -2.36
N ARG A 98 -11.35 12.50 -1.25
CA ARG A 98 -11.40 11.58 -0.12
C ARG A 98 -11.33 12.33 1.20
N VAL A 99 -12.16 11.91 2.15
CA VAL A 99 -12.13 12.38 3.53
C VAL A 99 -10.97 11.74 4.27
N GLY A 100 -10.09 12.57 4.83
CA GLY A 100 -9.04 12.16 5.74
C GLY A 100 -9.48 12.34 7.19
N TRP A 101 -8.58 12.85 8.03
CA TRP A 101 -8.84 13.05 9.45
C TRP A 101 -9.92 14.10 9.72
N VAL A 102 -10.89 13.75 10.56
CA VAL A 102 -11.99 14.63 10.96
C VAL A 102 -12.04 14.68 12.49
N THR A 103 -12.07 15.90 13.03
CA THR A 103 -12.19 16.19 14.46
C THR A 103 -13.59 16.70 14.82
N GLU A 104 -13.76 17.18 16.04
CA GLU A 104 -14.95 17.91 16.46
C GLU A 104 -15.11 19.25 15.73
N THR A 105 -14.00 19.89 15.36
CA THR A 105 -13.99 21.27 14.84
C THR A 105 -13.22 21.44 13.54
N SER A 106 -12.68 20.36 12.96
CA SER A 106 -11.91 20.42 11.73
C SER A 106 -12.02 19.17 10.89
N ALA A 107 -11.71 19.30 9.60
CA ALA A 107 -11.67 18.19 8.66
C ALA A 107 -10.53 18.35 7.65
N ARG A 108 -9.92 17.23 7.26
CA ARG A 108 -8.93 17.15 6.20
C ARG A 108 -9.52 16.45 4.99
N LEU A 109 -9.37 17.04 3.81
CA LEU A 109 -9.80 16.45 2.55
C LEU A 109 -8.60 16.35 1.60
N LEU A 110 -8.48 15.21 0.94
CA LEU A 110 -7.55 15.03 -0.17
C LEU A 110 -8.33 15.11 -1.47
N MET A 111 -7.86 15.91 -2.41
CA MET A 111 -8.42 15.95 -3.76
C MET A 111 -7.31 15.77 -4.78
N ARG A 112 -7.60 15.04 -5.85
CA ARG A 112 -6.77 15.00 -7.06
C ARG A 112 -7.59 15.52 -8.22
N SER A 113 -7.03 16.46 -8.97
CA SER A 113 -7.57 16.94 -10.25
C SER A 113 -6.68 16.50 -11.42
N THR A 114 -7.22 16.55 -12.63
CA THR A 114 -6.50 16.15 -13.86
C THR A 114 -5.73 17.28 -14.53
N VAL A 115 -5.92 18.50 -14.05
CA VAL A 115 -5.27 19.72 -14.56
C VAL A 115 -4.65 20.41 -13.34
N PRO A 116 -3.42 20.94 -13.45
CA PRO A 116 -2.89 21.86 -12.45
C PRO A 116 -3.83 23.04 -12.35
N ASP A 117 -4.60 23.06 -11.28
CA ASP A 117 -5.59 24.09 -11.03
C ASP A 117 -5.71 24.30 -9.52
N GLN A 118 -6.20 25.49 -9.17
CA GLN A 118 -6.60 25.78 -7.80
C GLN A 118 -7.96 25.13 -7.59
N VAL A 119 -7.99 24.11 -6.74
CA VAL A 119 -9.24 23.42 -6.39
C VAL A 119 -9.84 24.14 -5.19
N ASP A 120 -10.87 24.94 -5.44
CA ASP A 120 -11.63 25.59 -4.38
C ASP A 120 -12.72 24.66 -3.89
N VAL A 121 -13.00 24.72 -2.59
CA VAL A 121 -14.03 23.91 -1.95
C VAL A 121 -15.02 24.81 -1.25
N SER A 122 -16.28 24.69 -1.65
CA SER A 122 -17.43 25.26 -0.95
C SER A 122 -18.03 24.20 -0.04
N TYR A 123 -18.34 24.54 1.20
CA TYR A 123 -18.92 23.60 2.18
C TYR A 123 -20.00 24.27 3.03
N TRP A 124 -20.97 23.49 3.49
CA TRP A 124 -22.09 23.98 4.30
C TRP A 124 -22.61 22.88 5.24
N PRO A 125 -23.19 23.25 6.41
CA PRO A 125 -23.73 22.28 7.34
C PRO A 125 -25.06 21.68 6.84
N SER A 126 -25.39 20.47 7.27
CA SER A 126 -26.60 19.76 6.86
C SER A 126 -27.90 20.42 7.31
N HIS A 127 -27.87 21.21 8.37
CA HIS A 127 -29.03 21.90 8.94
C HIS A 127 -29.28 23.28 8.31
N ASP A 128 -28.31 23.85 7.58
CA ASP A 128 -28.45 25.14 6.90
C ASP A 128 -27.64 25.15 5.60
N SER A 129 -28.33 24.91 4.48
CA SER A 129 -27.72 24.93 3.15
C SER A 129 -27.41 26.32 2.62
N SER A 130 -27.84 27.39 3.31
CA SER A 130 -27.56 28.77 2.92
C SER A 130 -26.25 29.29 3.52
N ALA A 131 -25.77 28.69 4.61
CA ALA A 131 -24.50 29.00 5.27
C ALA A 131 -23.29 28.38 4.53
N VAL A 132 -23.04 28.85 3.31
CA VAL A 132 -21.91 28.37 2.49
C VAL A 132 -20.63 29.09 2.88
N SER A 133 -19.63 28.31 3.27
CA SER A 133 -18.25 28.74 3.52
C SER A 133 -17.33 28.23 2.41
N HIS A 134 -16.18 28.89 2.27
CA HIS A 134 -15.17 28.56 1.26
C HIS A 134 -13.82 28.32 1.92
N VAL A 135 -13.07 27.33 1.43
CA VAL A 135 -11.64 27.15 1.75
C VAL A 135 -10.85 27.35 0.47
N GLU A 136 -9.95 28.33 0.48
CA GLU A 136 -9.02 28.61 -0.62
C GLU A 136 -7.66 27.91 -0.42
N LEU A 137 -7.06 27.56 -1.57
CA LEU A 137 -5.62 27.33 -1.82
C LEU A 137 -4.94 26.12 -1.14
N SER A 138 -4.98 25.00 -1.84
CA SER A 138 -3.85 24.06 -1.86
C SER A 138 -3.34 23.94 -3.29
N GLN A 139 -2.21 24.58 -3.59
CA GLN A 139 -1.62 24.55 -4.93
C GLN A 139 -1.17 23.12 -5.26
N SER A 140 -1.87 22.51 -6.21
CA SER A 140 -1.48 21.23 -6.78
C SER A 140 -0.28 21.46 -7.71
N SER A 141 0.60 20.47 -7.83
CA SER A 141 1.74 20.55 -8.74
C SER A 141 2.02 19.20 -9.37
N LEU A 142 2.83 19.19 -10.44
CA LEU A 142 3.32 17.95 -11.02
C LEU A 142 4.09 17.11 -9.98
N LYS A 143 4.77 17.76 -9.01
CA LYS A 143 5.54 17.08 -7.96
C LYS A 143 4.64 16.29 -7.00
N THR A 144 3.43 16.77 -6.75
CA THR A 144 2.45 16.10 -5.87
C THR A 144 1.44 15.26 -6.65
N ASP A 145 1.70 15.00 -7.94
CA ASP A 145 0.77 14.35 -8.86
C ASP A 145 -0.64 14.97 -8.82
N PHE A 146 -0.67 16.30 -8.82
CA PHE A 146 -1.88 17.13 -8.78
C PHE A 146 -2.80 16.88 -7.57
N THR A 147 -2.24 16.33 -6.48
CA THR A 147 -2.97 16.23 -5.21
C THR A 147 -2.95 17.58 -4.46
N SER A 148 -4.11 17.93 -3.92
CA SER A 148 -4.40 19.10 -3.09
C SER A 148 -4.90 18.64 -1.73
N ARG A 149 -4.36 19.26 -0.68
CA ARG A 149 -4.65 18.94 0.73
C ARG A 149 -5.42 20.11 1.32
N LEU A 150 -6.68 19.90 1.65
CA LEU A 150 -7.53 20.94 2.20
C LEU A 150 -7.72 20.70 3.69
N TYR A 151 -7.65 21.79 4.45
CA TYR A 151 -7.87 21.78 5.88
C TYR A 151 -8.97 22.80 6.20
N ILE A 152 -10.05 22.29 6.78
CA ILE A 152 -11.24 23.05 7.13
C ILE A 152 -11.25 23.16 8.66
N GLU A 153 -11.35 24.38 9.17
CA GLU A 153 -11.39 24.69 10.60
C GLU A 153 -12.75 25.30 11.00
N ASP A 154 -12.88 25.62 12.29
CA ASP A 154 -14.05 26.30 12.86
C ASP A 154 -15.39 25.61 12.60
N LEU A 155 -15.36 24.27 12.51
CA LEU A 155 -16.55 23.45 12.37
C LEU A 155 -17.26 23.24 13.70
N GLN A 156 -18.54 22.91 13.63
CA GLN A 156 -19.34 22.56 14.80
C GLN A 156 -19.29 21.04 15.05
N PRO A 157 -19.21 20.59 16.32
CA PRO A 157 -19.20 19.16 16.66
C PRO A 157 -20.50 18.45 16.32
N GLY A 158 -20.41 17.21 15.84
CA GLY A 158 -21.56 16.34 15.57
C GLY A 158 -22.43 16.75 14.38
N ILE A 159 -21.90 17.58 13.48
CA ILE A 159 -22.60 18.08 12.30
C ILE A 159 -22.07 17.41 11.03
N THR A 160 -22.99 16.99 10.17
CA THR A 160 -22.64 16.58 8.80
C THR A 160 -22.46 17.82 7.94
N TYR A 161 -21.33 17.92 7.26
CA TYR A 161 -21.04 18.95 6.27
C TYR A 161 -21.05 18.35 4.88
N PHE A 162 -21.68 19.06 3.94
CA PHE A 162 -21.58 18.77 2.52
C PHE A 162 -20.50 19.66 1.91
N TYR A 163 -19.83 19.15 0.88
CA TYR A 163 -18.85 19.93 0.13
C TYR A 163 -19.00 19.72 -1.37
N ASN A 164 -18.63 20.76 -2.12
CA ASN A 164 -18.52 20.76 -3.57
C ASN A 164 -17.22 21.48 -3.98
N SER A 165 -16.48 20.93 -4.93
CA SER A 165 -15.26 21.53 -5.45
C SER A 165 -15.41 22.06 -6.88
N THR A 166 -14.56 23.02 -7.25
CA THR A 166 -14.45 23.52 -8.62
C THR A 166 -14.03 22.43 -9.62
N ALA A 167 -13.32 21.40 -9.14
CA ALA A 167 -12.98 20.20 -9.92
C ALA A 167 -14.16 19.22 -10.12
N GLY A 168 -15.37 19.56 -9.66
CA GLY A 168 -16.58 18.76 -9.82
C GLY A 168 -16.77 17.66 -8.77
N HIS A 169 -15.95 17.64 -7.72
CA HIS A 169 -16.06 16.65 -6.64
C HIS A 169 -17.14 17.05 -5.66
N LYS A 170 -18.01 16.10 -5.29
CA LYS A 170 -19.07 16.28 -4.30
C LYS A 170 -19.01 15.18 -3.27
N GLY A 171 -19.24 15.54 -2.01
CA GLY A 171 -19.28 14.58 -0.93
C GLY A 171 -19.79 15.19 0.36
N SER A 172 -19.61 14.44 1.43
CA SER A 172 -19.91 14.90 2.79
C SER A 172 -18.91 14.28 3.77
N PHE A 173 -18.86 14.83 4.97
CA PHE A 173 -18.19 14.25 6.13
C PHE A 173 -18.96 14.67 7.38
N THR A 174 -18.78 13.95 8.49
CA THR A 174 -19.43 14.28 9.77
C THR A 174 -18.38 14.56 10.82
N THR A 175 -18.42 15.75 11.41
CA THR A 175 -17.55 16.08 12.54
C THR A 175 -17.85 15.19 13.73
N ARG A 176 -16.83 14.90 14.52
CA ARG A 176 -17.02 14.08 15.72
C ARG A 176 -17.87 14.84 16.73
N ARG A 177 -18.60 14.10 17.56
CA ARG A 177 -19.29 14.71 18.70
C ARG A 177 -18.25 15.17 19.72
N SER A 178 -18.67 16.06 20.62
CA SER A 178 -17.84 16.49 21.73
C SER A 178 -17.29 15.27 22.49
N LYS A 179 -16.09 15.38 23.06
CA LYS A 179 -15.44 14.28 23.80
C LYS A 179 -16.36 13.63 24.83
N HIS A 180 -17.15 14.43 25.56
CA HIS A 180 -18.08 13.95 26.58
C HIS A 180 -19.29 13.19 26.01
N ASP A 181 -19.68 13.49 24.77
CA ASP A 181 -20.81 12.85 24.10
C ASP A 181 -20.42 11.63 23.27
N GLN A 182 -19.13 11.47 22.96
CA GLN A 182 -18.60 10.39 22.13
C GLN A 182 -18.43 9.08 22.94
N LYS A 183 -19.54 8.41 23.24
CA LYS A 183 -19.57 7.17 24.03
C LYS A 183 -19.13 5.89 23.30
N GLN A 184 -19.26 5.87 21.97
CA GLN A 184 -18.97 4.70 21.14
C GLN A 184 -18.46 5.13 19.78
N PHE A 185 -17.54 4.36 19.22
CA PHE A 185 -17.12 4.46 17.82
C PHE A 185 -16.82 3.05 17.28
N ASN A 186 -16.84 2.91 15.96
CA ASN A 186 -16.47 1.69 15.27
C ASN A 186 -15.27 1.98 14.37
N LEU A 187 -14.31 1.05 14.33
CA LEU A 187 -13.17 1.10 13.43
C LEU A 187 -13.19 -0.13 12.54
N LEU A 188 -12.83 0.08 11.28
CA LEU A 188 -12.49 -0.99 10.34
C LEU A 188 -11.01 -0.87 10.03
N SER A 189 -10.28 -1.98 10.13
CA SER A 189 -8.88 -2.07 9.74
C SER A 189 -8.71 -3.14 8.67
N THR A 190 -7.82 -2.89 7.71
CA THR A 190 -7.51 -3.75 6.58
C THR A 190 -6.06 -3.54 6.17
N SER A 191 -5.41 -4.60 5.69
CA SER A 191 -4.02 -4.59 5.24
C SER A 191 -3.84 -5.55 4.06
N CYS A 192 -2.64 -5.56 3.47
CA CYS A 192 -2.24 -6.50 2.40
C CYS A 192 -3.17 -6.49 1.18
N GLN A 193 -3.69 -5.32 0.82
CA GLN A 193 -4.53 -5.16 -0.37
C GLN A 193 -3.69 -5.28 -1.63
N LYS A 194 -3.74 -6.45 -2.26
CA LYS A 194 -3.02 -6.74 -3.49
C LYS A 194 -4.00 -6.80 -4.67
N PRO A 195 -3.89 -5.89 -5.67
CA PRO A 195 -4.68 -5.98 -6.87
C PRO A 195 -4.45 -7.29 -7.62
N ASN A 196 -5.53 -7.80 -8.20
CA ASN A 196 -5.58 -9.05 -8.94
C ASN A 196 -4.95 -10.23 -8.16
N TRP A 197 -5.29 -10.37 -6.88
CA TRP A 197 -4.90 -11.51 -6.08
C TRP A 197 -6.11 -12.41 -5.73
N PRO A 198 -6.04 -13.73 -6.00
CA PRO A 198 -4.99 -14.41 -6.78
C PRO A 198 -4.98 -13.95 -8.25
N TYR A 199 -3.81 -14.05 -8.90
CA TYR A 199 -3.62 -13.59 -10.28
C TYR A 199 -4.56 -14.29 -11.25
N ASN A 200 -5.28 -13.48 -12.02
CA ASN A 200 -6.08 -13.93 -13.14
C ASN A 200 -5.78 -13.06 -14.38
N PRO A 201 -5.33 -13.64 -15.51
CA PRO A 201 -5.10 -12.88 -16.75
C PRO A 201 -6.39 -12.35 -17.39
N LEU A 202 -7.57 -12.82 -16.97
CA LEU A 202 -8.87 -12.43 -17.51
C LEU A 202 -9.57 -11.35 -16.66
N SER A 203 -9.16 -11.14 -15.42
CA SER A 203 -9.71 -10.09 -14.54
C SER A 203 -9.10 -8.73 -14.89
N HIS A 204 -9.63 -7.64 -14.30
CA HIS A 204 -8.99 -6.33 -14.39
C HIS A 204 -7.72 -6.29 -13.53
N SER A 205 -6.60 -5.78 -14.05
CA SER A 205 -5.30 -5.85 -13.34
C SER A 205 -5.26 -5.07 -12.02
N LEU A 206 -6.14 -4.07 -11.87
CA LEU A 206 -6.26 -3.25 -10.65
C LEU A 206 -7.42 -3.68 -9.74
N ALA A 207 -8.15 -4.76 -10.07
CA ALA A 207 -9.30 -5.21 -9.28
C ALA A 207 -8.85 -5.79 -7.93
N ILE A 208 -9.47 -5.35 -6.84
CA ILE A 208 -9.30 -5.97 -5.53
C ILE A 208 -10.64 -6.61 -5.19
N SER A 209 -10.72 -7.94 -5.26
CA SER A 209 -11.98 -8.70 -5.12
C SER A 209 -12.75 -8.35 -3.84
N GLY A 210 -12.05 -8.16 -2.72
CA GLY A 210 -12.66 -7.70 -1.46
C GLY A 210 -13.32 -6.33 -1.60
N LEU A 211 -12.66 -5.37 -2.27
CA LEU A 211 -13.22 -4.04 -2.51
C LEU A 211 -14.34 -4.06 -3.57
N GLU A 212 -14.29 -4.94 -4.56
CA GLU A 212 -15.40 -5.12 -5.51
C GLU A 212 -16.64 -5.74 -4.85
N HIS A 213 -16.44 -6.66 -3.91
CA HIS A 213 -17.54 -7.25 -3.16
C HIS A 213 -18.22 -6.21 -2.26
N VAL A 214 -17.39 -5.43 -1.56
CA VAL A 214 -17.76 -4.18 -0.87
C VAL A 214 -18.55 -3.30 -1.85
N ASP A 215 -17.99 -2.88 -2.98
CA ASP A 215 -18.66 -1.98 -3.94
C ASP A 215 -20.00 -2.52 -4.44
N LYS A 216 -20.12 -3.82 -4.71
CA LYS A 216 -21.40 -4.45 -5.10
C LYS A 216 -22.46 -4.41 -3.99
N ILE A 217 -22.06 -4.62 -2.73
CA ILE A 217 -22.94 -4.46 -1.57
C ILE A 217 -23.32 -2.98 -1.40
N TYR A 218 -22.39 -2.06 -1.66
CA TYR A 218 -22.52 -0.64 -1.38
C TYR A 218 -23.04 0.22 -2.54
N SER A 219 -23.17 -0.35 -3.74
CA SER A 219 -23.90 0.21 -4.89
C SER A 219 -25.40 0.42 -4.59
N SER A 220 -25.87 -0.04 -3.43
CA SER A 220 -27.12 0.42 -2.84
C SER A 220 -27.08 1.96 -2.65
N PRO A 221 -28.08 2.71 -3.15
CA PRO A 221 -28.12 4.17 -3.04
C PRO A 221 -27.95 4.71 -1.62
N SER A 222 -28.27 3.92 -0.59
CA SER A 222 -28.15 4.31 0.82
C SER A 222 -26.74 4.24 1.40
N TRP A 223 -25.83 3.45 0.81
CA TRP A 223 -24.51 3.16 1.41
C TRP A 223 -23.35 3.90 0.74
N THR A 224 -23.43 4.16 -0.56
CA THR A 224 -22.38 4.87 -1.31
C THR A 224 -22.01 6.24 -0.70
N PRO A 225 -22.97 7.08 -0.26
CA PRO A 225 -22.64 8.37 0.36
C PRO A 225 -21.94 8.20 1.72
N LEU A 226 -22.36 7.22 2.52
CA LEU A 226 -21.79 6.96 3.84
C LEU A 226 -20.31 6.59 3.73
N LEU A 227 -19.94 5.64 2.87
CA LEU A 227 -18.54 5.20 2.76
C LEU A 227 -17.59 6.27 2.23
N ARG A 228 -18.07 7.12 1.31
CA ARG A 228 -17.31 8.27 0.80
C ARG A 228 -17.09 9.35 1.87
N SER A 229 -17.90 9.32 2.94
CA SER A 229 -17.82 10.25 4.07
C SER A 229 -17.00 9.74 5.26
N ILE A 230 -16.56 8.48 5.23
CA ILE A 230 -15.77 7.89 6.32
C ILE A 230 -14.32 8.40 6.20
N PRO A 231 -13.72 8.90 7.29
CA PRO A 231 -12.28 9.14 7.41
C PRO A 231 -11.43 7.89 7.20
N TRP A 232 -10.45 7.93 6.29
CA TRP A 232 -9.47 6.86 6.13
C TRP A 232 -8.12 7.28 6.67
N LEU A 233 -7.60 6.51 7.63
CA LEU A 233 -6.28 6.71 8.22
C LEU A 233 -5.33 5.62 7.73
N HIS A 234 -4.11 6.01 7.39
CA HIS A 234 -3.18 5.13 6.71
C HIS A 234 -1.86 5.04 7.47
N MET A 235 -1.31 3.85 7.53
CA MET A 235 0.11 3.61 7.75
C MET A 235 0.64 2.82 6.55
N PHE A 236 1.95 2.84 6.36
CA PHE A 236 2.60 2.04 5.32
C PHE A 236 3.31 0.85 5.96
N ASP A 237 3.60 -0.15 5.13
CA ASP A 237 4.42 -1.30 5.47
C ASP A 237 5.50 -1.50 4.37
N ASP A 238 6.09 -2.68 4.27
CA ASP A 238 7.13 -2.97 3.29
C ASP A 238 6.65 -2.87 1.84
N HIS A 239 5.43 -3.28 1.53
CA HIS A 239 4.93 -3.37 0.16
C HIS A 239 4.68 -2.02 -0.54
N GLU A 240 4.72 -0.91 0.19
CA GLU A 240 4.84 0.44 -0.40
C GLU A 240 6.25 0.71 -0.96
N ILE A 241 7.26 -0.08 -0.55
CA ILE A 241 8.68 0.08 -0.93
C ILE A 241 9.19 -1.17 -1.66
N ILE A 242 9.36 -2.26 -0.92
CA ILE A 242 9.85 -3.57 -1.35
C ILE A 242 9.61 -4.58 -0.22
N ASN A 243 9.24 -5.82 -0.56
CA ASN A 243 9.08 -6.93 0.40
C ASN A 243 10.23 -6.98 1.41
N ASP A 244 9.88 -7.10 2.69
CA ASP A 244 10.79 -7.12 3.83
C ASP A 244 11.72 -5.89 3.91
N TYR A 245 11.27 -4.70 3.52
CA TYR A 245 12.15 -3.52 3.57
C TYR A 245 12.68 -3.26 4.99
N ALA A 246 14.00 -3.06 5.06
CA ALA A 246 14.71 -2.45 6.17
C ALA A 246 15.86 -1.60 5.62
N PRO A 247 16.17 -0.43 6.22
CA PRO A 247 17.26 0.42 5.78
C PRO A 247 18.62 -0.27 5.98
N SER A 248 19.50 -0.18 4.99
CA SER A 248 20.85 -0.76 5.03
C SER A 248 21.89 0.13 5.74
N SER A 249 21.57 1.41 5.97
CA SER A 249 22.42 2.40 6.64
C SER A 249 21.55 3.36 7.49
N SER A 250 22.18 4.25 8.24
CA SER A 250 21.48 5.28 9.03
C SER A 250 20.76 6.33 8.18
N ALA A 251 21.04 6.41 6.88
CA ALA A 251 20.35 7.28 5.94
C ALA A 251 19.30 6.50 5.13
N LEU A 252 18.15 7.12 4.87
CA LEU A 252 17.11 6.54 4.03
C LEU A 252 17.65 6.38 2.60
N SER A 253 17.47 5.18 2.02
CA SER A 253 17.94 4.87 0.67
C SER A 253 17.19 5.68 -0.40
N ASP A 254 17.82 5.92 -1.56
CA ASP A 254 17.14 6.53 -2.71
C ASP A 254 15.87 5.76 -3.13
N LEU A 255 15.89 4.43 -2.96
CA LEU A 255 14.74 3.56 -3.17
C LEU A 255 13.59 3.96 -2.25
N PHE A 256 13.86 4.12 -0.95
CA PHE A 256 12.84 4.54 0.02
C PHE A 256 12.27 5.91 -0.31
N ILE A 257 13.14 6.90 -0.58
CA ILE A 257 12.71 8.28 -0.85
C ILE A 257 11.78 8.33 -2.07
N GLN A 258 12.08 7.59 -3.12
CA GLN A 258 11.24 7.53 -4.32
C GLN A 258 9.94 6.75 -4.09
N ALA A 259 10.00 5.63 -3.34
CA ALA A 259 8.85 4.77 -3.13
C ALA A 259 7.84 5.35 -2.12
N ILE A 260 8.30 6.10 -1.13
CA ILE A 260 7.43 6.66 -0.09
C ILE A 260 6.70 7.92 -0.57
N ASP A 261 7.20 8.63 -1.58
CA ASP A 261 6.62 9.90 -2.05
C ASP A 261 5.13 9.78 -2.45
N PRO A 262 4.70 8.76 -3.22
CA PRO A 262 3.28 8.50 -3.45
C PRO A 262 2.48 8.29 -2.16
N PHE A 263 3.00 7.52 -1.19
CA PHE A 263 2.32 7.33 0.10
C PHE A 263 2.16 8.66 0.84
N ILE A 264 3.19 9.51 0.83
CA ILE A 264 3.12 10.83 1.46
C ILE A 264 2.04 11.70 0.81
N ASN A 265 2.03 11.78 -0.52
CA ASN A 265 1.10 12.64 -1.26
C ASN A 265 -0.35 12.13 -1.22
N TYR A 266 -0.55 10.81 -1.27
CA TYR A 266 -1.88 10.21 -1.37
C TYR A 266 -2.47 9.72 -0.06
N GLN A 267 -1.67 9.39 0.94
CA GLN A 267 -2.14 8.71 2.16
C GLN A 267 -1.86 9.53 3.41
N GLN A 268 -0.58 9.81 3.66
CA GLN A 268 -0.14 10.50 4.88
C GLN A 268 -0.65 11.94 4.96
N ALA A 269 -0.71 12.63 3.83
CA ALA A 269 -1.06 14.06 3.73
C ALA A 269 -2.34 14.48 4.46
N VAL A 270 -3.29 13.55 4.65
CA VAL A 270 -4.58 13.82 5.30
C VAL A 270 -4.84 12.94 6.54
N ASN A 271 -3.83 12.23 7.03
CA ASN A 271 -3.85 11.65 8.37
C ASN A 271 -3.89 12.74 9.47
N PRO A 272 -4.04 12.39 10.76
CA PRO A 272 -3.73 13.29 11.86
C PRO A 272 -2.34 13.95 11.70
N PRO A 273 -2.13 15.14 12.28
CA PRO A 273 -0.81 15.77 12.29
C PRO A 273 0.28 14.81 12.78
N PRO A 274 1.42 14.70 12.08
CA PRO A 274 2.53 13.89 12.57
C PRO A 274 3.12 14.50 13.84
N ILE A 275 3.69 13.63 14.69
CA ILE A 275 4.40 14.09 15.88
C ILE A 275 5.71 14.80 15.50
N SER A 276 6.36 14.33 14.44
CA SER A 276 7.58 14.93 13.90
C SER A 276 7.39 15.32 12.44
N LEU A 277 7.72 16.57 12.09
CA LEU A 277 7.73 17.02 10.69
C LEU A 277 8.88 16.41 9.89
N THR A 278 9.96 15.99 10.55
CA THR A 278 11.10 15.31 9.90
C THR A 278 10.87 13.82 9.71
N GLN A 279 9.92 13.24 10.46
CA GLN A 279 9.50 11.84 10.35
C GLN A 279 7.95 11.80 10.28
N PRO A 280 7.35 12.24 9.16
CA PRO A 280 5.91 12.52 9.08
C PRO A 280 5.02 11.27 9.04
N THR A 281 5.58 10.08 9.16
CA THR A 281 4.91 8.80 8.93
C THR A 281 4.25 8.20 10.17
N TYR A 282 4.63 8.66 11.37
CA TYR A 282 3.98 8.26 12.62
C TYR A 282 3.25 9.43 13.27
N PHE A 283 2.13 9.12 13.92
CA PHE A 283 1.24 10.11 14.51
C PHE A 283 0.40 9.51 15.64
N ARG A 284 -0.21 10.37 16.44
CA ARG A 284 -1.15 9.97 17.49
C ARG A 284 -2.44 10.77 17.39
N PHE A 285 -3.53 10.19 17.87
CA PHE A 285 -4.84 10.85 17.90
C PHE A 285 -5.71 10.27 19.01
N GLU A 286 -6.79 10.97 19.34
CA GLU A 286 -7.73 10.54 20.39
C GLU A 286 -9.15 10.50 19.86
N ILE A 287 -9.94 9.54 20.35
CA ILE A 287 -11.38 9.45 20.15
C ILE A 287 -12.02 9.14 21.49
N GLY A 288 -12.72 10.11 22.09
CA GLY A 288 -13.23 9.97 23.46
C GLY A 288 -12.08 9.74 24.45
N ASP A 289 -12.19 8.71 25.29
CA ASP A 289 -11.17 8.31 26.28
C ASP A 289 -10.21 7.23 25.74
N VAL A 290 -10.12 7.09 24.42
CA VAL A 290 -9.18 6.17 23.76
C VAL A 290 -8.10 6.98 23.05
N SER A 291 -6.84 6.70 23.38
CA SER A 291 -5.68 7.30 22.74
C SER A 291 -5.02 6.28 21.81
N PHE A 292 -4.74 6.70 20.58
CA PHE A 292 -4.14 5.88 19.53
C PHE A 292 -2.75 6.37 19.20
N PHE A 293 -1.82 5.45 19.01
CA PHE A 293 -0.52 5.74 18.42
C PHE A 293 -0.30 4.86 17.20
N VAL A 294 -0.11 5.48 16.03
CA VAL A 294 0.14 4.79 14.77
C VAL A 294 1.63 4.84 14.47
N LEU A 295 2.24 3.67 14.38
CA LEU A 295 3.69 3.52 14.25
C LEU A 295 4.14 3.55 12.78
N ASP A 296 5.35 4.06 12.57
CA ASP A 296 6.23 3.64 11.49
C ASP A 296 7.08 2.45 11.98
N CYS A 297 7.08 1.33 11.26
CA CYS A 297 7.87 0.15 11.57
C CYS A 297 8.90 -0.18 10.48
N ARG A 298 9.19 0.75 9.55
CA ARG A 298 10.00 0.49 8.35
C ARG A 298 11.12 1.51 8.16
N SER A 299 10.89 2.78 8.45
CA SER A 299 11.86 3.85 8.16
C SER A 299 13.14 3.74 8.99
N TRP A 300 13.02 3.30 10.25
CA TRP A 300 14.10 3.38 11.24
C TRP A 300 14.40 2.04 11.92
N ARG A 301 13.82 0.94 11.42
CA ARG A 301 14.12 -0.39 11.93
C ARG A 301 15.56 -0.80 11.59
N SER A 302 16.17 -1.60 12.44
CA SER A 302 17.38 -2.32 12.08
C SER A 302 17.09 -3.33 10.97
N THR A 303 18.13 -3.72 10.22
CA THR A 303 18.06 -4.83 9.26
C THR A 303 17.45 -6.07 9.92
N GLN A 304 16.89 -7.00 9.13
CA GLN A 304 16.38 -8.25 9.69
C GLN A 304 17.53 -9.04 10.35
N PRO A 305 17.30 -9.67 11.51
CA PRO A 305 18.32 -10.54 12.09
C PRO A 305 18.48 -11.84 11.29
N ALA A 306 19.51 -12.61 11.61
CA ALA A 306 19.80 -13.89 10.96
C ALA A 306 18.88 -15.03 11.51
N ARG A 307 18.34 -15.88 10.60
CA ARG A 307 17.37 -16.98 10.86
C ARG A 307 17.96 -18.39 10.98
N PRO A 308 17.21 -19.33 11.59
CA PRO A 308 17.40 -19.75 12.98
C PRO A 308 18.63 -20.66 13.17
N GLY A 309 19.15 -20.70 14.40
CA GLY A 309 20.28 -21.56 14.83
C GLY A 309 21.08 -20.92 15.96
N ALA A 310 22.23 -21.51 16.33
CA ALA A 310 23.10 -21.02 17.42
C ALA A 310 23.65 -19.59 17.23
N ASN A 311 23.47 -19.00 16.05
CA ASN A 311 23.93 -17.66 15.67
C ASN A 311 22.78 -16.67 15.40
N SER A 312 21.56 -16.93 15.91
CA SER A 312 20.46 -15.96 15.78
C SER A 312 20.83 -14.64 16.46
N THR A 313 20.54 -13.54 15.77
CA THR A 313 20.69 -12.18 16.31
C THR A 313 19.35 -11.55 16.70
N ALA A 314 18.26 -12.31 16.64
CA ALA A 314 16.94 -11.89 17.09
C ALA A 314 16.95 -11.62 18.61
N GLY A 315 16.42 -10.48 19.04
CA GLY A 315 16.38 -10.09 20.45
C GLY A 315 17.75 -9.80 21.11
N PHE A 316 18.85 -9.81 20.36
CA PHE A 316 20.20 -9.51 20.87
C PHE A 316 20.77 -8.21 20.27
N GLY A 317 21.60 -7.51 21.06
CA GLY A 317 22.31 -6.30 20.64
C GLY A 317 21.46 -5.02 20.67
N ASN A 318 22.05 -3.91 20.20
CA ASN A 318 21.38 -2.61 20.14
C ASN A 318 20.55 -2.49 18.84
N ARG A 319 19.49 -3.31 18.73
CA ARG A 319 18.56 -3.28 17.60
C ARG A 319 17.35 -2.42 17.94
N THR A 320 16.72 -1.87 16.92
CA THR A 320 15.52 -1.05 17.09
C THR A 320 14.50 -1.34 15.99
N MET A 321 13.21 -1.15 16.29
CA MET A 321 12.13 -1.13 15.31
C MET A 321 11.73 0.30 14.94
N LEU A 322 11.85 1.25 15.88
CA LEU A 322 11.27 2.59 15.78
C LEU A 322 12.33 3.69 15.61
N GLY A 323 13.60 3.40 15.87
CA GLY A 323 14.60 4.44 16.13
C GLY A 323 14.36 5.16 17.46
N GLU A 324 15.22 6.11 17.79
CA GLU A 324 15.21 6.81 19.08
C GLU A 324 14.04 7.78 19.21
N SER A 325 13.84 8.66 18.22
CA SER A 325 12.83 9.73 18.26
C SER A 325 11.41 9.20 18.44
N GLN A 326 11.03 8.19 17.65
CA GLN A 326 9.71 7.59 17.74
C GLN A 326 9.54 6.75 19.01
N LEU A 327 10.58 6.04 19.48
CA LEU A 327 10.52 5.31 20.75
C LEU A 327 10.27 6.25 21.93
N THR A 328 10.94 7.41 21.96
CA THR A 328 10.70 8.44 22.97
C THR A 328 9.26 8.94 22.90
N ALA A 329 8.75 9.27 21.70
CA ALA A 329 7.37 9.71 21.52
C ALA A 329 6.33 8.67 21.97
N VAL A 330 6.59 7.37 21.76
CA VAL A 330 5.71 6.28 22.24
C VAL A 330 5.73 6.19 23.77
N LYS A 331 6.89 6.33 24.40
CA LYS A 331 7.00 6.31 25.87
C LYS A 331 6.25 7.49 26.50
N GLU A 332 6.47 8.70 25.99
CA GLU A 332 5.78 9.91 26.45
C GLU A 332 4.26 9.77 26.27
N TRP A 333 3.81 9.30 25.11
CA TRP A 333 2.39 9.03 24.88
C TRP A 333 1.79 8.01 25.86
N ALA A 334 2.51 6.92 26.14
CA ALA A 334 2.04 5.89 27.06
C ALA A 334 1.97 6.41 28.52
N GLU A 335 2.97 7.19 28.95
CA GLU A 335 2.99 7.83 30.27
C GLU A 335 1.84 8.84 30.41
N GLU A 336 1.65 9.72 29.42
CA GLU A 336 0.56 10.69 29.37
C GLU A 336 -0.81 10.01 29.43
N GLY A 337 -1.04 9.02 28.56
CA GLY A 337 -2.32 8.33 28.48
C GLY A 337 -2.61 7.48 29.73
N THR A 338 -1.59 6.89 30.36
CA THR A 338 -1.75 6.15 31.63
C THR A 338 -2.12 7.10 32.77
N ARG A 339 -1.42 8.23 32.88
CA ARG A 339 -1.72 9.28 33.88
C ARG A 339 -3.15 9.80 33.73
N ASP A 340 -3.61 9.96 32.50
CA ASP A 340 -4.94 10.47 32.18
C ASP A 340 -6.03 9.38 32.24
N GLY A 341 -5.69 8.12 32.54
CA GLY A 341 -6.64 7.01 32.63
C GLY A 341 -7.28 6.58 31.30
N LYS A 342 -6.59 6.81 30.16
CA LYS A 342 -7.09 6.49 28.82
C LYS A 342 -6.86 5.02 28.47
N LEU A 343 -7.74 4.47 27.62
CA LEU A 343 -7.45 3.22 26.93
C LEU A 343 -6.39 3.49 25.84
N LEU A 344 -5.28 2.78 25.89
CA LEU A 344 -4.18 2.94 24.92
C LEU A 344 -4.28 1.89 23.82
N VAL A 345 -4.25 2.36 22.57
CA VAL A 345 -4.25 1.51 21.38
C VAL A 345 -3.01 1.80 20.55
N LEU A 346 -2.08 0.84 20.52
CA LEU A 346 -0.88 0.89 19.69
C LEU A 346 -1.16 0.18 18.36
N VAL A 347 -1.02 0.90 17.25
CA VAL A 347 -1.23 0.37 15.90
C VAL A 347 0.13 0.12 15.26
N SER A 348 0.43 -1.14 14.99
CA SER A 348 1.69 -1.58 14.39
C SER A 348 1.45 -2.20 13.02
N GLY A 349 2.33 -1.88 12.05
CA GLY A 349 2.30 -2.46 10.71
C GLY A 349 2.77 -3.92 10.67
N VAL A 350 3.55 -4.34 11.67
CA VAL A 350 4.11 -5.70 11.75
C VAL A 350 3.64 -6.43 13.02
N PRO A 351 3.52 -7.77 13.00
CA PRO A 351 3.05 -8.53 14.15
C PRO A 351 3.94 -8.36 15.39
N ILE A 352 3.33 -8.10 16.55
CA ILE A 352 4.04 -8.01 17.84
C ILE A 352 4.31 -9.41 18.44
N THR A 353 3.38 -10.34 18.23
CA THR A 353 3.43 -11.67 18.86
C THR A 353 4.15 -12.70 18.01
N ARG A 354 4.80 -13.67 18.68
CA ARG A 354 5.52 -14.80 18.07
C ARG A 354 4.66 -15.80 17.30
N ASN A 355 3.33 -15.70 17.26
CA ASN A 355 2.50 -16.71 16.58
C ASN A 355 2.73 -16.82 15.06
N TRP A 356 3.56 -15.93 14.49
CA TRP A 356 4.04 -15.97 13.10
C TRP A 356 5.42 -16.67 12.93
N SER A 357 5.91 -17.38 13.96
CA SER A 357 7.31 -17.85 14.09
C SER A 357 7.74 -19.05 13.25
N GLU A 358 6.85 -19.73 12.54
CA GLU A 358 7.22 -20.97 11.82
C GLU A 358 7.51 -20.76 10.33
N GLY A 359 7.44 -19.52 9.83
CA GLY A 359 7.62 -19.18 8.43
C GLY A 359 8.84 -18.30 8.15
N LYS A 360 9.21 -18.16 6.88
CA LYS A 360 10.23 -17.22 6.36
C LYS A 360 9.93 -15.74 6.62
N ASP A 361 8.84 -15.44 7.34
CA ASP A 361 8.36 -14.08 7.65
C ASP A 361 8.41 -13.77 9.17
N GLU A 362 8.76 -14.73 10.04
CA GLU A 362 8.99 -14.52 11.50
C GLU A 362 9.85 -13.28 11.85
N MET A 363 10.97 -13.11 11.18
CA MET A 363 11.91 -12.01 11.37
C MET A 363 11.48 -10.67 10.78
N ASP A 364 10.33 -10.67 10.14
CA ASP A 364 9.64 -9.44 9.78
C ASP A 364 8.63 -9.02 10.86
N SER A 365 8.83 -9.49 12.10
CA SER A 365 8.05 -9.14 13.29
C SER A 365 8.87 -8.35 14.31
N TRP A 366 8.24 -7.94 15.42
CA TRP A 366 8.93 -7.30 16.55
C TRP A 366 9.89 -8.21 17.30
N ALA A 367 9.67 -9.53 17.26
CA ALA A 367 10.50 -10.49 17.98
C ALA A 367 11.92 -10.58 17.43
N GLY A 368 12.14 -10.02 16.23
CA GLY A 368 13.38 -10.15 15.50
C GLY A 368 13.40 -11.45 14.74
#